data_AF-A0A7X8W7L5-F1
#
_entry.id   AF-A0A7X8W7L5-F1
#
_cell.length_a   1.000
_cell.length_b   1.000
_cell.length_c   1.000
_cell.angle_alpha   90.00
_cell.angle_beta   90.00
_cell.angle_gamma   90.00
#
_symmetry.space_group_name_H-M   'P 1'
#
loop_
_entity.id
_entity.type
_entity.pdbx_description
1 polymer ?
#
loop_
_entity_poly.entity_id
_entity_poly.type
_entity_poly.pdbx_seq_one_letter_code
_entity_poly.pdbx_strand_id
1 'polypeptide(L)'
;MNELYFNLLTPMARGNEDLFNSICERNKLSAQARNNYRRILLAGAATPPEASFEATHGLHLAAAQGFFRQYFYTGDRGFTLLKDRLTLFRDFLQSWERILILPPNNPLLYGFAERSEGALASAGGAASGGVFISYSRVLRLLTALEVNSVARQGFREYFNEYQSVFMAALEYCRINVCGLLEATGVYNFNAADPGKTTSLTNPTRCDPIGPEIARRKQERLGSINRIGT
;
A
#
# COMPACT_ATOMS: atom_id res chain seq x y z
N MET A 1 -5.50 -4.92 10.83
CA MET A 1 -5.91 -3.74 10.04
C MET A 1 -6.59 -2.71 10.94
N ASN A 2 -7.68 -3.06 11.62
CA ASN A 2 -8.46 -2.13 12.46
C ASN A 2 -7.69 -1.55 13.65
N GLU A 3 -6.93 -2.36 14.37
CA GLU A 3 -6.19 -1.92 15.58
C GLU A 3 -5.16 -0.82 15.33
N LEU A 4 -4.55 -0.80 14.14
CA LEU A 4 -3.48 0.13 13.77
C LEU A 4 -4.01 1.37 13.02
N TYR A 5 -5.32 1.50 12.82
CA TYR A 5 -5.88 2.64 12.11
C TYR A 5 -7.31 2.97 12.58
N PHE A 6 -8.31 2.19 12.20
CA PHE A 6 -9.73 2.51 12.45
C PHE A 6 -10.08 2.65 13.93
N ASN A 7 -9.57 1.77 14.80
CA ASN A 7 -9.85 1.82 16.24
C ASN A 7 -9.26 3.05 16.92
N LEU A 8 -8.31 3.73 16.27
CA LEU A 8 -7.63 4.91 16.79
C LEU A 8 -8.28 6.22 16.35
N LEU A 9 -9.05 6.24 15.26
CA LEU A 9 -9.54 7.50 14.69
C LEU A 9 -10.44 8.27 15.67
N THR A 10 -11.43 7.61 16.27
CA THR A 10 -12.36 8.28 17.21
C THR A 10 -11.69 8.75 18.50
N PRO A 11 -10.88 7.95 19.21
CA PRO A 11 -10.12 8.44 20.37
C PRO A 11 -9.21 9.62 20.03
N MET A 12 -8.44 9.52 18.94
CA MET A 12 -7.54 10.59 18.48
C MET A 12 -8.30 11.89 18.17
N ALA A 13 -9.47 11.80 17.52
CA ALA A 13 -10.33 12.96 17.25
C ALA A 13 -10.79 13.68 18.52
N ARG A 14 -10.92 12.95 19.63
CA ARG A 14 -11.32 13.46 20.95
C ARG A 14 -10.14 13.86 21.83
N GLY A 15 -8.91 13.81 21.30
CA GLY A 15 -7.69 14.09 22.06
C GLY A 15 -7.31 12.99 23.06
N ASN A 16 -7.92 11.80 22.98
CA ASN A 16 -7.51 10.64 23.76
C ASN A 16 -6.46 9.85 22.98
N GLU A 17 -5.22 9.85 23.49
CA GLU A 17 -4.07 9.18 22.88
C GLU A 17 -3.64 7.91 23.60
N ASP A 18 -4.38 7.40 24.59
CA ASP A 18 -3.94 6.28 25.43
C ASP A 18 -3.64 5.02 24.61
N LEU A 19 -4.57 4.64 23.72
CA LEU A 19 -4.39 3.50 22.82
C LEU A 19 -3.25 3.74 21.83
N PHE A 20 -3.12 4.96 21.30
CA PHE A 20 -2.03 5.35 20.41
C PHE A 20 -0.67 5.22 21.10
N ASN A 21 -0.56 5.71 22.33
CA ASN A 21 0.65 5.66 23.14
C ASN A 21 1.05 4.21 23.43
N SER A 22 0.08 3.40 23.88
CA SER A 22 0.27 1.96 24.12
C SER A 22 0.77 1.21 22.87
N ILE A 23 0.19 1.50 21.70
CA ILE A 23 0.62 0.92 20.42
C ILE A 23 2.03 1.38 20.02
N CYS A 24 2.37 2.64 20.22
CA CYS A 24 3.70 3.15 19.90
C CYS A 24 4.78 2.54 20.80
N GLU A 25 4.50 2.42 22.09
CA GLU A 25 5.42 1.86 23.09
C GLU A 25 5.67 0.36 22.85
N ARG A 26 4.61 -0.45 22.70
CA ARG A 26 4.75 -1.89 22.47
C ARG A 26 5.52 -2.21 21.18
N ASN A 27 5.44 -1.33 20.18
CA ASN A 27 6.12 -1.48 18.90
C ASN A 27 7.45 -0.72 18.83
N LYS A 28 7.87 -0.06 19.93
CA LYS A 28 9.13 0.69 20.05
C LYS A 28 9.33 1.69 18.91
N LEU A 29 8.27 2.42 18.54
CA LEU A 29 8.38 3.45 17.51
C LEU A 29 9.29 4.58 17.99
N SER A 30 10.20 5.04 17.13
CA SER A 30 11.00 6.23 17.41
C SER A 30 10.11 7.47 17.55
N ALA A 31 10.62 8.54 18.19
CA ALA A 31 9.87 9.80 18.32
C ALA A 31 9.42 10.33 16.95
N GLN A 32 10.29 10.25 15.92
CA GLN A 32 9.94 10.66 14.57
C GLN A 32 8.85 9.77 13.95
N ALA A 33 8.96 8.44 14.09
CA ALA A 33 7.96 7.51 13.57
C ALA A 33 6.59 7.70 14.26
N ARG A 34 6.60 7.92 15.58
CA ARG A 34 5.40 8.25 16.37
C ARG A 34 4.74 9.52 15.88
N ASN A 35 5.50 10.59 15.66
CA ASN A 35 4.97 11.86 15.16
C ASN A 35 4.36 11.72 13.76
N ASN A 36 5.04 11.00 12.85
CA ASN A 36 4.51 10.75 11.52
C ASN A 36 3.23 9.90 11.55
N TYR A 37 3.22 8.83 12.36
CA TYR A 37 2.04 7.99 12.53
C TYR A 37 0.86 8.78 13.13
N ARG A 38 1.10 9.62 14.14
CA ARG A 38 0.09 10.53 14.71
C ARG A 38 -0.54 11.42 13.65
N ARG A 39 0.26 12.00 12.76
CA ARG A 39 -0.23 12.84 11.65
C ARG A 39 -1.17 12.08 10.71
N ILE A 40 -0.85 10.82 10.39
CA ILE A 40 -1.71 9.96 9.57
C ILE A 40 -3.05 9.70 10.26
N LEU A 41 -3.04 9.41 11.57
CA LEU A 41 -4.27 9.18 12.34
C LEU A 41 -5.13 10.43 12.44
N LEU A 42 -4.54 11.60 12.67
CA LEU A 42 -5.26 12.87 12.72
C LEU A 42 -5.86 13.25 11.36
N ALA A 43 -5.11 13.02 10.26
CA ALA A 43 -5.64 13.21 8.91
C ALA A 43 -6.81 12.24 8.60
N GLY A 44 -6.70 10.99 9.04
CA GLY A 44 -7.80 10.02 8.97
C GLY A 44 -9.02 10.42 9.79
N ALA A 45 -8.81 10.92 11.01
CA ALA A 45 -9.88 11.37 11.89
C ALA A 45 -10.61 12.61 11.37
N ALA A 46 -9.92 13.47 10.63
CA ALA A 46 -10.46 14.67 9.99
C ALA A 46 -11.00 14.43 8.56
N THR A 47 -11.06 13.17 8.10
CA THR A 47 -11.56 12.84 6.76
C THR A 47 -13.07 13.12 6.66
N PRO A 48 -13.52 13.95 5.70
CA PRO A 48 -14.94 14.22 5.49
C PRO A 48 -15.69 12.97 5.01
N PRO A 49 -16.99 12.78 5.36
CA PRO A 49 -17.79 11.63 4.92
C PRO A 49 -17.88 11.45 3.40
N GLU A 50 -17.84 12.55 2.65
CA GLU A 50 -17.90 12.59 1.18
C GLU A 50 -16.56 12.32 0.48
N ALA A 51 -15.47 12.21 1.23
CA ALA A 51 -14.16 12.00 0.66
C ALA A 51 -14.00 10.57 0.13
N SER A 52 -13.30 10.43 -1.01
CA SER A 52 -12.98 9.12 -1.58
C SER A 52 -12.22 8.26 -0.57
N PHE A 53 -12.73 7.06 -0.30
CA PHE A 53 -12.07 6.11 0.59
C PHE A 53 -10.64 5.81 0.13
N GLU A 54 -10.42 5.55 -1.16
CA GLU A 54 -9.10 5.19 -1.70
C GLU A 54 -8.09 6.33 -1.53
N ALA A 55 -8.51 7.59 -1.78
CA ALA A 55 -7.64 8.76 -1.65
C ALA A 55 -7.37 9.16 -0.18
N THR A 56 -8.18 8.66 0.76
CA THR A 56 -8.11 9.02 2.18
C THR A 56 -7.83 7.79 3.05
N HIS A 57 -8.85 7.11 3.54
CA HIS A 57 -8.70 5.99 4.48
C HIS A 57 -7.88 4.83 3.91
N GLY A 58 -8.00 4.47 2.63
CA GLY A 58 -7.16 3.47 1.98
C GLY A 58 -5.69 3.86 1.99
N LEU A 59 -5.38 5.09 1.57
CA LEU A 59 -4.03 5.65 1.57
C LEU A 59 -3.44 5.73 2.99
N HIS A 60 -4.19 6.32 3.93
CA HIS A 60 -3.80 6.46 5.33
C HIS A 60 -3.61 5.11 6.02
N LEU A 61 -4.47 4.14 5.71
CA LEU A 61 -4.32 2.77 6.22
C LEU A 61 -3.02 2.15 5.72
N ALA A 62 -2.70 2.26 4.44
CA ALA A 62 -1.44 1.76 3.88
C ALA A 62 -0.22 2.43 4.55
N ALA A 63 -0.25 3.76 4.69
CA ALA A 63 0.79 4.51 5.39
C ALA A 63 0.94 4.08 6.85
N ALA A 64 -0.17 3.89 7.57
CA ALA A 64 -0.20 3.41 8.95
C ALA A 64 0.43 2.02 9.07
N GLN A 65 0.08 1.07 8.18
CA GLN A 65 0.63 -0.29 8.23
C GLN A 65 2.16 -0.30 8.09
N GLY A 66 2.73 0.55 7.23
CA GLY A 66 4.17 0.59 6.99
C GLY A 66 5.02 1.07 8.17
N PHE A 67 4.43 1.58 9.26
CA PHE A 67 5.17 1.81 10.51
C PHE A 67 5.51 0.51 11.24
N PHE A 68 4.67 -0.51 11.07
CA PHE A 68 4.68 -1.74 11.87
C PHE A 68 5.12 -2.96 11.06
N ARG A 69 4.94 -2.93 9.75
CA ARG A 69 5.17 -4.07 8.85
C ARG A 69 6.14 -3.68 7.74
N GLN A 70 6.87 -4.67 7.25
CA GLN A 70 7.65 -4.49 6.02
C GLN A 70 6.70 -4.21 4.85
N TYR A 71 7.12 -3.33 3.95
CA TYR A 71 6.39 -3.05 2.71
C TYR A 71 7.34 -3.07 1.51
N PHE A 72 6.77 -3.18 0.32
CA PHE A 72 7.51 -3.53 -0.90
C PHE A 72 7.26 -2.47 -1.97
N TYR A 73 8.33 -1.86 -2.48
CA TYR A 73 8.25 -0.84 -3.52
C TYR A 73 8.39 -1.47 -4.90
N THR A 74 7.36 -1.35 -5.73
CA THR A 74 7.29 -1.94 -7.07
C THR A 74 7.39 -0.91 -8.20
N GLY A 75 7.95 0.28 -7.91
CA GLY A 75 8.08 1.34 -8.90
C GLY A 75 6.72 1.87 -9.35
N ASP A 76 6.54 1.97 -10.66
CA ASP A 76 5.31 2.35 -11.33
C ASP A 76 4.35 1.16 -11.58
N ARG A 77 4.67 -0.02 -11.02
CA ARG A 77 3.91 -1.26 -11.23
C ARG A 77 2.99 -1.54 -10.05
N GLY A 78 1.69 -1.34 -10.27
CA GLY A 78 0.63 -1.68 -9.33
C GLY A 78 -0.19 -2.86 -9.81
N PHE A 79 -0.61 -3.72 -8.89
CA PHE A 79 -1.62 -4.75 -9.14
C PHE A 79 -2.94 -4.14 -9.61
N THR A 80 -3.27 -2.92 -9.18
CA THR A 80 -4.43 -2.16 -9.70
C THR A 80 -4.38 -2.00 -11.22
N LEU A 81 -3.21 -1.82 -11.82
CA LEU A 81 -3.05 -1.72 -13.28
C LEU A 81 -3.01 -3.09 -13.96
N LEU A 82 -2.47 -4.11 -13.27
CA LEU A 82 -2.44 -5.48 -13.78
C LEU A 82 -3.86 -6.04 -13.99
N LYS A 83 -4.78 -5.81 -13.04
CA LYS A 83 -6.16 -6.33 -13.10
C LYS A 83 -6.94 -5.84 -14.34
N ASP A 84 -6.56 -4.68 -14.88
CA ASP A 84 -7.23 -4.07 -16.03
C ASP A 84 -6.60 -4.50 -17.35
N ARG A 85 -5.31 -4.86 -17.33
CA ARG A 85 -4.64 -5.49 -18.47
C ARG A 85 -5.02 -6.96 -18.64
N LEU A 86 -5.20 -7.67 -17.53
CA LEU A 86 -5.46 -9.11 -17.50
C LEU A 86 -6.61 -9.40 -16.52
N THR A 87 -7.81 -9.51 -17.06
CA THR A 87 -9.07 -9.60 -16.30
C THR A 87 -9.10 -10.76 -15.30
N LEU A 88 -8.36 -11.85 -15.57
CA LEU A 88 -8.22 -12.99 -14.64
C LEU A 88 -7.73 -12.58 -13.24
N PHE A 89 -6.99 -11.47 -13.12
CA PHE A 89 -6.47 -11.02 -11.84
C PHE A 89 -7.52 -10.29 -10.97
N ARG A 90 -8.67 -9.92 -11.54
CA ARG A 90 -9.78 -9.31 -10.78
C ARG A 90 -10.33 -10.23 -9.70
N ASP A 91 -10.28 -11.54 -9.92
CA ASP A 91 -10.79 -12.56 -9.00
C ASP A 91 -10.03 -12.66 -7.67
N PHE A 92 -8.82 -12.08 -7.61
CA PHE A 92 -8.01 -12.03 -6.38
C PHE A 92 -8.30 -10.79 -5.53
N LEU A 93 -9.12 -9.85 -6.02
CA LEU A 93 -9.37 -8.58 -5.32
C LEU A 93 -10.59 -8.65 -4.41
N GLN A 94 -10.52 -7.97 -3.27
CA GLN A 94 -11.65 -7.79 -2.35
C GLN A 94 -12.10 -6.34 -2.32
N SER A 95 -13.42 -6.13 -2.47
CA SER A 95 -14.03 -4.84 -2.18
C SER A 95 -13.74 -4.43 -0.74
N TRP A 96 -13.42 -3.15 -0.57
CA TRP A 96 -13.16 -2.52 0.72
C TRP A 96 -14.31 -2.69 1.72
N GLU A 97 -15.55 -2.66 1.22
CA GLU A 97 -16.78 -2.86 2.00
C GLU A 97 -16.80 -4.21 2.74
N ARG A 98 -16.17 -5.24 2.17
CA ARG A 98 -16.13 -6.59 2.77
C ARG A 98 -15.00 -6.77 3.77
N ILE A 99 -14.03 -5.87 3.79
CA ILE A 99 -12.84 -5.96 4.67
C ILE A 99 -13.12 -5.26 5.99
N LEU A 100 -13.92 -4.20 5.93
CA LEU A 100 -14.19 -3.35 7.07
C LEU A 100 -15.42 -3.84 7.81
N ILE A 101 -15.16 -4.67 8.81
CA ILE A 101 -16.12 -4.99 9.86
C ILE A 101 -16.22 -3.74 10.75
N LEU A 102 -16.86 -2.69 10.24
CA LEU A 102 -17.26 -1.53 11.02
C LEU A 102 -18.72 -1.72 11.45
N PRO A 103 -19.13 -1.26 12.64
CA PRO A 103 -20.53 -1.29 13.05
C PRO A 103 -21.43 -0.65 11.97
N PRO A 104 -22.65 -1.16 11.71
CA PRO A 104 -23.53 -0.67 10.64
C PRO A 104 -23.82 0.85 10.62
N ASN A 105 -23.55 1.53 11.75
CA ASN A 105 -23.75 2.97 11.93
C ASN A 105 -22.44 3.73 12.17
N ASN A 106 -21.30 3.16 11.80
CA ASN A 106 -20.03 3.86 11.91
C ASN A 106 -20.04 5.02 10.90
N PRO A 107 -19.81 6.29 11.31
CA PRO A 107 -19.78 7.42 10.39
C PRO A 107 -18.76 7.27 9.25
N LEU A 108 -17.74 6.45 9.47
CA LEU A 108 -16.75 6.10 8.45
C LEU A 108 -17.35 5.27 7.31
N LEU A 109 -18.49 4.58 7.53
CA LEU A 109 -19.18 3.76 6.53
C LEU A 109 -19.95 4.57 5.46
N TYR A 110 -20.24 5.86 5.70
CA TYR A 110 -21.05 6.66 4.77
C TYR A 110 -20.33 6.99 3.45
N GLY A 111 -19.00 6.90 3.40
CA GLY A 111 -18.20 7.09 2.17
C GLY A 111 -17.97 5.82 1.33
N PHE A 112 -18.55 4.67 1.71
CA PHE A 112 -18.34 3.40 0.98
C PHE A 112 -19.33 3.16 -0.16
N ALA A 113 -20.50 3.80 -0.14
CA ALA A 113 -21.61 3.48 -1.02
C ALA A 113 -21.36 3.79 -2.51
N GLU A 114 -20.29 4.53 -2.83
CA GLU A 114 -19.83 4.72 -4.20
C GLU A 114 -18.32 4.47 -4.31
N ARG A 115 -17.95 3.56 -5.22
CA ARG A 115 -16.60 3.31 -5.77
C ARG A 115 -15.78 2.21 -5.08
N SER A 116 -16.24 0.98 -5.29
CA SER A 116 -15.42 -0.24 -5.22
C SER A 116 -14.92 -0.71 -6.61
N GLU A 117 -14.80 0.21 -7.57
CA GLU A 117 -14.14 -0.05 -8.86
C GLU A 117 -12.98 0.93 -8.98
N GLY A 118 -11.76 0.39 -8.87
CA GLY A 118 -10.54 1.14 -8.60
C GLY A 118 -10.43 2.47 -9.34
N ALA A 119 -10.44 3.56 -8.58
CA ALA A 119 -10.09 4.87 -9.09
C ALA A 119 -8.56 5.03 -9.07
N LEU A 120 -7.89 4.27 -9.94
CA LEU A 120 -6.67 4.77 -10.57
C LEU A 120 -6.99 5.58 -11.84
N ALA A 121 -8.27 5.65 -12.23
CA ALA A 121 -8.75 6.27 -13.47
C ALA A 121 -9.21 7.73 -13.27
N SER A 122 -8.37 8.56 -12.66
CA SER A 122 -8.29 10.00 -12.98
C SER A 122 -7.17 10.65 -12.17
N ALA A 123 -6.24 11.33 -12.87
CA ALA A 123 -5.16 12.18 -12.37
C ALA A 123 -3.81 11.50 -12.01
N GLY A 124 -2.97 11.30 -13.02
CA GLY A 124 -1.62 11.89 -13.03
C GLY A 124 -0.64 11.58 -11.88
N GLY A 125 -0.74 10.42 -11.21
CA GLY A 125 0.16 10.07 -10.11
C GLY A 125 -0.23 10.60 -8.73
N ALA A 126 -1.52 10.92 -8.52
CA ALA A 126 -2.02 11.25 -7.19
C ALA A 126 -1.97 10.04 -6.23
N ALA A 127 -1.74 10.30 -4.93
CA ALA A 127 -1.65 9.27 -3.90
C ALA A 127 -3.00 8.56 -3.70
N SER A 128 -3.00 7.23 -3.58
CA SER A 128 -4.20 6.40 -3.45
C SER A 128 -3.91 5.06 -2.78
N GLY A 129 -4.90 4.48 -2.11
CA GLY A 129 -4.89 3.17 -1.46
C GLY A 129 -5.17 1.97 -2.38
N GLY A 130 -5.26 2.17 -3.70
CA GLY A 130 -5.30 1.11 -4.72
C GLY A 130 -6.24 -0.06 -4.38
N VAL A 131 -5.73 -1.29 -4.54
CA VAL A 131 -6.49 -2.53 -4.33
C VAL A 131 -6.07 -3.29 -3.08
N PHE A 132 -6.95 -4.17 -2.63
CA PHE A 132 -6.67 -5.12 -1.55
C PHE A 132 -6.87 -6.58 -1.97
N ILE A 133 -5.96 -7.44 -1.52
CA ILE A 133 -5.99 -8.89 -1.66
C ILE A 133 -6.05 -9.49 -0.25
N SER A 134 -7.15 -10.17 0.11
CA SER A 134 -7.25 -10.82 1.42
C SER A 134 -6.29 -11.99 1.56
N TYR A 135 -5.99 -12.41 2.79
CA TYR A 135 -5.06 -13.51 3.04
C TYR A 135 -5.41 -14.79 2.24
N SER A 136 -6.68 -15.21 2.24
CA SER A 136 -7.11 -16.37 1.45
C SER A 136 -6.92 -16.18 -0.05
N ARG A 137 -7.05 -14.94 -0.55
CA ARG A 137 -6.81 -14.60 -1.96
C ARG A 137 -5.33 -14.43 -2.29
N VAL A 138 -4.48 -14.07 -1.34
CA VAL A 138 -3.02 -14.14 -1.47
C VAL A 138 -2.60 -15.59 -1.71
N LEU A 139 -3.11 -16.53 -0.91
CA LEU A 139 -2.82 -17.96 -1.10
C LEU A 139 -3.29 -18.46 -2.48
N ARG A 140 -4.51 -18.10 -2.88
CA ARG A 140 -5.04 -18.43 -4.21
C ARG A 140 -4.20 -17.83 -5.34
N LEU A 141 -3.72 -16.61 -5.17
CA LEU A 141 -2.85 -15.95 -6.15
C LEU A 141 -1.50 -16.65 -6.26
N LEU A 142 -0.87 -16.99 -5.13
CA LEU A 142 0.37 -17.76 -5.12
C LEU A 142 0.20 -19.10 -5.86
N THR A 143 -0.85 -19.86 -5.54
CA THR A 143 -1.18 -21.11 -6.25
C THR A 143 -1.41 -20.87 -7.74
N ALA A 144 -2.16 -19.83 -8.12
CA ALA A 144 -2.40 -19.52 -9.52
C ALA A 144 -1.11 -19.19 -10.28
N LEU A 145 -0.19 -18.42 -9.68
CA LEU A 145 1.11 -18.12 -10.28
C LEU A 145 1.99 -19.37 -10.42
N GLU A 146 1.82 -20.35 -9.54
CA GLU A 146 2.52 -21.64 -9.61
C GLU A 146 1.94 -22.56 -10.69
N VAL A 147 0.62 -22.72 -10.79
CA VAL A 147 0.01 -23.78 -11.63
C VAL A 147 -0.54 -23.28 -12.97
N ASN A 148 -0.92 -22.01 -13.08
CA ASN A 148 -1.51 -21.45 -14.31
C ASN A 148 -0.46 -20.68 -15.12
N SER A 149 -0.09 -21.22 -16.30
CA SER A 149 0.92 -20.62 -17.18
C SER A 149 0.55 -19.23 -17.69
N VAL A 150 -0.73 -18.98 -17.98
CA VAL A 150 -1.23 -17.67 -18.45
C VAL A 150 -1.10 -16.62 -17.34
N ALA A 151 -1.54 -16.95 -16.13
CA ALA A 151 -1.38 -16.06 -14.98
C ALA A 151 0.10 -15.79 -14.69
N ARG A 152 0.94 -16.84 -14.69
CA ARG A 152 2.38 -16.70 -14.46
C ARG A 152 3.05 -15.83 -15.51
N GLN A 153 2.76 -16.04 -16.80
CA GLN A 153 3.35 -15.27 -17.89
C GLN A 153 2.92 -13.81 -17.83
N GLY A 154 1.61 -13.55 -17.69
CA GLY A 154 1.09 -12.19 -17.59
C GLY A 154 1.65 -11.41 -16.39
N PHE A 155 1.81 -12.08 -15.25
CA PHE A 155 2.46 -11.51 -14.07
C PHE A 155 3.94 -11.16 -14.32
N ARG A 156 4.69 -12.08 -14.94
CA ARG A 156 6.11 -11.90 -15.30
C ARG A 156 6.32 -10.73 -16.26
N GLU A 157 5.53 -10.68 -17.32
CA GLU A 157 5.61 -9.62 -18.33
C GLU A 157 5.25 -8.25 -17.75
N TYR A 158 4.24 -8.20 -16.86
CA TYR A 158 3.79 -6.95 -16.28
C TYR A 158 4.77 -6.38 -15.24
N PHE A 159 5.21 -7.20 -14.27
CA PHE A 159 6.11 -6.74 -13.21
C PHE A 159 7.57 -6.71 -13.64
N ASN A 160 7.95 -7.50 -14.64
CA ASN A 160 9.30 -7.55 -15.21
C ASN A 160 10.38 -7.62 -14.12
N GLU A 161 11.27 -6.63 -14.04
CA GLU A 161 12.34 -6.52 -13.05
C GLU A 161 11.85 -6.50 -11.59
N TYR A 162 10.59 -6.11 -11.33
CA TYR A 162 9.97 -6.09 -10.00
C TYR A 162 9.22 -7.39 -9.64
N GLN A 163 9.25 -8.42 -10.49
CA GLN A 163 8.53 -9.67 -10.22
C GLN A 163 8.94 -10.29 -8.87
N SER A 164 10.24 -10.31 -8.57
CA SER A 164 10.77 -10.86 -7.31
C SER A 164 10.28 -10.07 -6.10
N VAL A 165 10.14 -8.75 -6.22
CA VAL A 165 9.66 -7.86 -5.16
C VAL A 165 8.19 -8.13 -4.86
N PHE A 166 7.35 -8.24 -5.89
CA PHE A 166 5.93 -8.54 -5.67
C PHE A 166 5.73 -9.97 -5.15
N MET A 167 6.50 -10.95 -5.62
CA MET A 167 6.50 -12.30 -5.05
C MET A 167 6.91 -12.30 -3.57
N ALA A 168 7.95 -11.52 -3.20
CA ALA A 168 8.35 -11.36 -1.80
C ALA A 168 7.22 -10.74 -0.95
N ALA A 169 6.45 -9.81 -1.50
CA ALA A 169 5.27 -9.26 -0.82
C ALA A 169 4.19 -10.31 -0.56
N LEU A 170 3.89 -11.17 -1.54
CA LEU A 170 2.94 -12.27 -1.38
C LEU A 170 3.43 -13.31 -0.37
N GLU A 171 4.72 -13.66 -0.41
CA GLU A 171 5.33 -14.59 0.54
C GLU A 171 5.36 -14.02 1.97
N TYR A 172 5.67 -12.73 2.11
CA TYR A 172 5.56 -12.04 3.39
C TYR A 172 4.14 -12.12 3.94
N CYS A 173 3.13 -11.90 3.10
CA CYS A 173 1.73 -12.03 3.47
C CYS A 173 1.36 -13.46 3.89
N ARG A 174 1.87 -14.48 3.18
CA ARG A 174 1.69 -15.89 3.52
C ARG A 174 2.27 -16.22 4.91
N ILE A 175 3.51 -15.83 5.15
CA ILE A 175 4.24 -16.09 6.40
C ILE A 175 3.60 -15.37 7.59
N ASN A 176 3.18 -14.11 7.39
CA ASN A 176 2.62 -13.27 8.45
C ASN A 176 1.09 -13.34 8.57
N VAL A 177 0.46 -14.28 7.86
CA VAL A 177 -0.99 -14.52 7.87
C VAL A 177 -1.79 -13.22 7.68
N CYS A 178 -1.47 -12.47 6.63
CA CYS A 178 -2.13 -11.19 6.35
C CYS A 178 -2.50 -11.01 4.88
N GLY A 179 -3.39 -10.05 4.61
CA GLY A 179 -3.68 -9.59 3.26
C GLY A 179 -2.61 -8.61 2.75
N LEU A 180 -2.67 -8.33 1.45
CA LEU A 180 -1.84 -7.37 0.75
C LEU A 180 -2.66 -6.11 0.46
N LEU A 181 -2.11 -4.96 0.84
CA LEU A 181 -2.65 -3.64 0.53
C LEU A 181 -1.67 -2.93 -0.41
N GLU A 182 -2.16 -2.53 -1.57
CA GLU A 182 -1.44 -1.63 -2.47
C GLU A 182 -1.60 -0.17 -2.04
N ALA A 183 -0.60 0.67 -2.32
CA ALA A 183 -0.80 2.11 -2.34
C ALA A 183 0.20 2.80 -3.26
N THR A 184 -0.21 3.94 -3.82
CA THR A 184 0.66 4.87 -4.55
C THR A 184 0.79 6.16 -3.73
N GLY A 185 1.96 6.80 -3.77
CA GLY A 185 2.19 8.07 -3.06
C GLY A 185 2.62 7.95 -1.60
N VAL A 186 2.61 6.73 -1.01
CA VAL A 186 3.04 6.49 0.38
C VAL A 186 4.57 6.52 0.54
N TYR A 187 5.29 5.96 -0.43
CA TYR A 187 6.75 5.94 -0.47
C TYR A 187 7.19 6.29 -1.89
N ASN A 188 7.71 7.50 -2.06
CA ASN A 188 8.12 8.04 -3.35
C ASN A 188 9.65 8.05 -3.39
N PHE A 189 10.22 6.89 -3.74
CA PHE A 189 11.66 6.74 -3.88
C PHE A 189 12.18 7.61 -5.02
N ASN A 190 13.12 8.49 -4.72
CA ASN A 190 13.78 9.29 -5.74
C ASN A 190 15.08 8.60 -6.16
N ALA A 191 15.04 7.88 -7.27
CA ALA A 191 16.19 7.12 -7.77
C ALA A 191 17.35 8.01 -8.24
N ALA A 192 17.09 9.26 -8.65
CA ALA A 192 18.12 10.20 -9.08
C ALA A 192 18.81 10.89 -7.89
N ASP A 193 18.08 11.08 -6.80
CA ASP A 193 18.56 11.68 -5.56
C ASP A 193 17.88 11.02 -4.36
N PRO A 194 18.45 9.92 -3.81
CA PRO A 194 17.84 9.19 -2.71
C PRO A 194 17.56 10.07 -1.48
N GLY A 195 18.33 11.16 -1.28
CA GLY A 195 18.12 12.13 -0.20
C GLY A 195 16.82 12.94 -0.34
N LYS A 196 16.24 13.00 -1.54
CA LYS A 196 14.93 13.61 -1.82
C LYS A 196 13.77 12.61 -1.80
N THR A 197 13.99 11.38 -1.33
CA THR A 197 12.91 10.41 -1.12
C THR A 197 11.92 10.95 -0.10
N THR A 198 10.63 10.91 -0.43
CA THR A 198 9.56 11.29 0.50
C THR A 198 8.76 10.07 0.92
N SER A 199 8.28 10.06 2.17
CA SER A 199 7.42 8.98 2.67
C SER A 199 6.43 9.46 3.71
N LEU A 200 5.21 8.95 3.60
CA LEU A 200 4.14 9.07 4.60
C LEU A 200 4.23 7.99 5.68
N THR A 201 5.10 6.99 5.51
CA THR A 201 5.28 5.87 6.42
C THR A 201 6.72 5.83 6.97
N ASN A 202 7.11 4.73 7.62
CA ASN A 202 8.48 4.55 8.11
C ASN A 202 9.40 4.06 6.98
N PRO A 203 10.29 4.90 6.42
CA PRO A 203 11.15 4.52 5.29
C PRO A 203 12.06 3.33 5.57
N THR A 204 12.41 3.09 6.84
CA THR A 204 13.29 1.98 7.25
C THR A 204 12.63 0.61 7.16
N ARG A 205 11.31 0.56 6.92
CA ARG A 205 10.53 -0.68 6.75
C ARG A 205 10.35 -1.08 5.29
N CYS A 206 10.84 -0.26 4.34
CA CYS A 206 10.84 -0.63 2.93
C CYS A 206 11.81 -1.79 2.70
N ASP A 207 11.34 -2.83 2.00
CA ASP A 207 12.24 -3.82 1.40
C ASP A 207 13.22 -3.12 0.44
N PRO A 208 14.54 -3.39 0.55
CA PRO A 208 15.55 -2.65 -0.21
C PRO A 208 15.65 -3.07 -1.69
N ILE A 209 15.09 -4.21 -2.10
CA ILE A 209 15.26 -4.74 -3.46
C ILE A 209 14.57 -3.84 -4.48
N GLY A 210 13.36 -3.39 -4.17
CA GLY A 210 12.59 -2.48 -5.03
C GLY A 210 13.32 -1.17 -5.34
N PRO A 211 13.72 -0.39 -4.32
CA PRO A 211 14.49 0.84 -4.52
C PRO A 211 15.82 0.61 -5.27
N GLU A 212 16.49 -0.52 -5.01
CA GLU A 212 17.73 -0.88 -5.69
C GLU A 212 17.53 -1.13 -7.20
N ILE A 213 16.43 -1.79 -7.58
CA ILE A 213 16.04 -1.95 -8.99
C ILE A 213 15.86 -0.56 -9.65
N ALA A 214 15.13 0.34 -8.99
CA ALA A 214 14.92 1.70 -9.50
C ALA A 214 16.22 2.49 -9.68
N ARG A 215 17.15 2.38 -8.72
CA ARG A 215 18.48 3.02 -8.78
C ARG A 215 19.28 2.51 -9.98
N ARG A 216 19.38 1.19 -10.16
CA ARG A 216 20.10 0.58 -11.31
C ARG A 216 19.51 1.01 -12.65
N LYS A 217 18.19 1.13 -12.73
CA LYS A 217 17.50 1.61 -13.95
C LYS A 217 17.87 3.06 -14.26
N GLN A 218 17.89 3.92 -13.25
CA GLN A 218 18.31 5.32 -13.40
C GLN A 218 19.77 5.45 -13.85
N GLU A 219 20.67 4.63 -13.30
CA GLU A 219 22.08 4.60 -13.67
C GLU A 219 22.28 4.18 -15.12
N ARG A 220 21.59 3.12 -15.57
CA ARG A 220 21.63 2.67 -16.97
C ARG A 220 21.17 3.76 -17.94
N LEU A 221 20.07 4.46 -17.62
CA LEU A 221 19.57 5.58 -18.42
C LEU A 221 20.60 6.72 -18.49
N GLY A 222 21.25 7.05 -17.36
CA GLY A 222 22.31 8.05 -17.30
C GLY A 222 23.56 7.66 -18.10
N SER A 223 23.92 6.38 -18.15
CA SER A 223 25.05 5.88 -18.96
C SER A 223 24.76 5.90 -20.46
N ILE A 224 23.54 5.53 -20.88
CA ILE A 224 23.13 5.58 -22.29
C ILE A 224 23.19 7.02 -22.82
N ASN A 225 22.71 7.98 -22.03
CA ASN A 225 22.71 9.40 -22.42
C ASN A 225 24.12 10.02 -22.53
N ARG A 226 25.16 9.42 -21.91
CA ARG A 226 26.55 9.88 -22.04
C ARG A 226 27.30 9.28 -23.22
N ILE A 227 26.81 8.17 -23.78
CA ILE A 227 27.44 7.49 -24.94
C ILE A 227 26.88 8.04 -26.26
N GLY A 228 25.69 8.65 -26.22
CA GLY A 228 25.04 9.29 -27.38
C GLY A 228 25.34 10.78 -27.59
N THR A 229 26.30 11.34 -26.84
CA THR A 229 26.83 12.72 -26.98
C THR A 229 28.29 12.68 -27.35
#